data_AF-A0A921Z8L1-F1
#
_entry.id   AF-A0A921Z8L1-F1
#
_cell.length_a   1.000
_cell.length_b   1.000
_cell.length_c   1.000
_cell.angle_alpha   90.00
_cell.angle_beta   90.00
_cell.angle_gamma   90.00
#
_symmetry.space_group_name_H-M   'P 1'
#
loop_
_entity.id
_entity.type
_entity.pdbx_description
1 polymer ?
#
loop_
_entity_poly.entity_id
_entity_poly.type
_entity_poly.pdbx_seq_one_letter_code
_entity_poly.pdbx_strand_id
1 'polypeptide(L)'
;MRLATAIVTLVCLQLGVWACEPEQAHNGCKIFAGSCTCGYGCKTEFIYRTRRSCLNALRGNVQERTTNICYRMPCVRGICIQTAQEPGFTCKCEGTGYFGQRCEKGNIIITRKIQRIQLIRVTYRQHYAESPM
;
A
#
# COMPACT_ATOMS: atom_id res chain seq x y z
N MET A 1 -35.78 31.70 28.59
CA MET A 1 -35.69 30.44 29.38
C MET A 1 -36.30 29.23 28.67
N ARG A 2 -37.50 29.31 28.09
CA ARG A 2 -38.16 28.16 27.42
C ARG A 2 -37.50 27.68 26.11
N LEU A 3 -36.83 28.57 25.37
CA LEU A 3 -36.08 28.21 24.16
C LEU A 3 -34.78 27.47 24.50
N ALA A 4 -34.07 27.87 25.55
CA ALA A 4 -32.85 27.21 25.99
C ALA A 4 -33.13 25.77 26.46
N THR A 5 -34.23 25.54 27.17
CA THR A 5 -34.65 24.19 27.56
C THR A 5 -35.02 23.32 26.37
N ALA A 6 -35.71 23.87 25.35
CA ALA A 6 -36.05 23.15 24.14
C ALA A 6 -34.82 22.74 23.31
N ILE A 7 -33.82 23.63 23.22
CA ILE A 7 -32.54 23.37 22.55
C ILE A 7 -31.78 22.26 23.29
N VAL A 8 -31.70 22.31 24.63
CA VAL A 8 -31.04 21.28 25.43
C VAL A 8 -31.72 19.91 25.25
N THR A 9 -33.06 19.85 25.23
CA THR A 9 -33.77 18.58 25.00
C THR A 9 -33.58 18.03 23.58
N LEU A 10 -33.52 18.90 22.57
CA LEU A 10 -33.24 18.51 21.18
C LEU A 10 -31.80 18.01 21.01
N VAL A 11 -30.84 18.68 21.64
CA VAL A 11 -29.42 18.26 21.64
C VAL A 11 -29.26 16.92 22.37
N CYS A 12 -29.92 16.70 23.51
CA CYS A 12 -29.90 15.40 24.19
C CYS A 12 -30.54 14.27 23.38
N LEU A 13 -31.60 14.53 22.60
CA LEU A 13 -32.17 13.53 21.68
C LEU A 13 -31.25 13.20 20.50
N GLN A 14 -30.44 14.17 20.06
CA GLN A 14 -29.48 14.01 18.96
C GLN A 14 -28.15 13.42 19.41
N LEU A 15 -27.81 13.55 20.70
CA LEU A 15 -26.77 12.78 21.38
C LEU A 15 -27.28 11.36 21.63
N GLY A 16 -27.67 10.67 20.55
CA GLY A 16 -27.96 9.25 20.58
C GLY A 16 -26.75 8.54 21.16
N VAL A 17 -26.89 8.04 22.38
CA VAL A 17 -25.91 7.17 23.00
C VAL A 17 -25.69 6.04 22.01
N TRP A 18 -24.46 5.89 21.49
CA TRP A 18 -24.04 4.69 20.75
C TRP A 18 -23.99 3.52 21.73
N ALA A 19 -25.18 3.10 22.17
CA ALA A 19 -25.38 1.86 22.89
C ALA A 19 -25.59 0.76 21.86
N CYS A 20 -25.18 -0.46 22.19
CA CYS A 20 -25.60 -1.60 21.40
C CYS A 20 -27.13 -1.70 21.41
N GLU A 21 -27.73 -2.18 20.33
CA GLU A 21 -29.13 -2.63 20.33
C GLU A 21 -29.35 -3.60 21.52
N PRO A 22 -30.54 -3.60 22.16
CA PRO A 22 -30.86 -4.61 23.17
C PRO A 22 -30.53 -6.03 22.65
N GLU A 23 -29.85 -6.84 23.48
CA GLU A 23 -29.36 -8.20 23.19
C GLU A 23 -28.16 -8.32 22.21
N GLN A 24 -27.60 -7.23 21.67
CA GLN A 24 -26.44 -7.32 20.76
C GLN A 24 -25.08 -7.28 21.45
N ALA A 25 -25.03 -7.00 22.75
CA ALA A 25 -23.79 -6.98 23.51
C ALA A 25 -23.33 -8.40 23.84
N HIS A 26 -22.11 -8.76 23.45
CA HIS A 26 -21.58 -10.10 23.68
C HIS A 26 -20.04 -10.10 23.79
N ASN A 27 -19.50 -11.19 24.31
CA ASN A 27 -18.07 -11.46 24.23
C ASN A 27 -17.72 -11.91 22.81
N GLY A 28 -16.81 -11.20 22.17
CA GLY A 28 -16.32 -11.53 20.83
C GLY A 28 -14.91 -11.01 20.58
N CYS A 29 -14.47 -11.07 19.32
CA CYS A 29 -13.16 -10.65 18.87
C CYS A 29 -13.29 -9.82 17.59
N LYS A 30 -12.34 -8.92 17.38
CA LYS A 30 -12.18 -8.10 16.17
C LYS A 30 -10.74 -8.08 15.70
N ILE A 31 -10.53 -7.88 14.40
CA ILE A 31 -9.21 -7.68 13.83
C ILE A 31 -8.88 -6.19 13.92
N PHE A 32 -7.80 -5.87 14.62
CA PHE A 32 -7.31 -4.51 14.76
C PHE A 32 -5.80 -4.49 14.55
N ALA A 33 -5.33 -3.62 13.66
CA ALA A 33 -3.90 -3.49 13.32
C ALA A 33 -3.20 -4.83 12.98
N GLY A 34 -3.90 -5.75 12.30
CA GLY A 34 -3.34 -7.06 11.94
C GLY A 34 -3.23 -8.05 13.10
N SER A 35 -3.89 -7.78 14.24
CA SER A 35 -3.97 -8.67 15.39
C SER A 35 -5.42 -8.90 15.81
N CYS A 36 -5.69 -10.06 16.43
CA CYS A 36 -7.01 -10.37 16.98
C CYS A 36 -7.12 -9.86 18.42
N THR A 37 -8.01 -8.90 18.64
CA THR A 37 -8.32 -8.33 19.95
C THR A 37 -9.70 -8.80 20.40
N CYS A 38 -9.80 -9.40 21.59
CA CYS A 38 -11.05 -9.93 22.12
C CYS A 38 -11.50 -9.12 23.34
N GLY A 39 -12.81 -9.00 23.52
CA GLY A 39 -13.41 -8.21 24.58
C GLY A 39 -14.93 -8.32 24.58
N TYR A 40 -15.56 -7.51 25.43
CA TYR A 40 -17.01 -7.39 25.50
C TYR A 40 -17.44 -6.12 24.75
N GLY A 41 -18.42 -6.26 23.87
CA GLY A 41 -18.97 -5.12 23.13
C GLY A 41 -20.06 -5.51 22.15
N CYS A 42 -20.41 -4.59 21.26
CA CYS A 42 -21.47 -4.82 20.30
C CYS A 42 -21.07 -5.84 19.23
N LYS A 43 -22.04 -6.61 18.74
CA LYS A 43 -21.88 -7.55 17.64
C LYS A 43 -21.31 -6.92 16.36
N THR A 44 -21.60 -5.64 16.13
CA THR A 44 -21.07 -4.84 15.02
C THR A 44 -19.56 -4.58 15.12
N GLU A 45 -19.03 -4.44 16.34
CA GLU A 45 -17.60 -4.26 16.56
C GLU A 45 -16.84 -5.58 16.69
N PHE A 46 -17.37 -6.51 17.48
CA PHE A 46 -16.75 -7.79 17.81
C PHE A 46 -17.35 -8.91 16.95
N ILE A 47 -17.12 -8.81 15.65
CA ILE A 47 -17.77 -9.65 14.62
C ILE A 47 -17.48 -11.14 14.80
N TYR A 48 -16.31 -11.50 15.34
CA TYR A 48 -15.91 -12.91 15.49
C TYR A 48 -16.26 -13.46 16.87
N ARG A 49 -17.08 -14.50 16.93
CA ARG A 49 -17.47 -15.13 18.22
C ARG A 49 -16.29 -15.74 19.00
N THR A 50 -15.27 -16.24 18.31
CA THR A 50 -14.13 -16.90 18.94
C THR A 50 -12.82 -16.34 18.41
N ARG A 51 -11.78 -16.37 19.25
CA ARG A 51 -10.42 -16.00 18.84
C ARG A 51 -9.92 -16.85 17.68
N ARG A 52 -10.30 -18.14 17.63
CA ARG A 52 -9.95 -19.05 16.54
C ARG A 52 -10.55 -18.63 15.20
N SER A 53 -11.83 -18.24 15.19
CA SER A 53 -12.48 -17.70 13.99
C SER A 53 -11.82 -16.40 13.52
N CYS A 54 -11.49 -15.49 14.44
CA CYS A 54 -10.74 -14.27 14.13
C CYS A 54 -9.36 -14.58 13.53
N LEU A 55 -8.60 -15.50 14.12
CA LEU A 55 -7.27 -15.88 13.63
C LEU A 55 -7.34 -16.54 12.25
N ASN A 56 -8.36 -17.34 11.96
CA ASN A 56 -8.56 -17.93 10.64
C ASN A 56 -8.87 -16.85 9.59
N ALA A 57 -9.71 -15.88 9.92
CA ALA A 57 -9.98 -14.74 9.03
C ALA A 57 -8.74 -13.87 8.81
N LEU A 58 -7.96 -13.62 9.87
CA LEU A 58 -6.69 -12.90 9.78
C LEU A 58 -5.69 -13.66 8.91
N ARG A 59 -5.56 -14.98 9.07
CA ARG A 59 -4.72 -15.83 8.23
C ARG A 59 -5.19 -15.84 6.78
N GLY A 60 -6.49 -15.85 6.50
CA GLY A 60 -7.03 -15.70 5.15
C GLY A 60 -6.59 -14.39 4.50
N ASN A 61 -6.73 -13.26 5.21
CA ASN A 61 -6.29 -11.95 4.74
C ASN A 61 -4.76 -11.88 4.52
N VAL A 62 -3.98 -12.46 5.44
CA VAL A 62 -2.52 -12.53 5.30
C VAL A 62 -2.15 -13.45 4.15
N GLN A 63 -2.83 -14.58 3.98
CA GLN A 63 -2.60 -15.51 2.89
C GLN A 63 -2.90 -14.82 1.56
N GLU A 64 -4.01 -14.10 1.42
CA GLU A 64 -4.32 -13.34 0.21
C GLU A 64 -3.24 -12.29 -0.10
N ARG A 65 -2.76 -11.54 0.90
CA ARG A 65 -1.62 -10.61 0.73
C ARG A 65 -0.31 -11.31 0.40
N THR A 66 -0.07 -12.50 0.94
CA THR A 66 1.16 -13.28 0.72
C THR A 66 1.13 -13.98 -0.64
N THR A 67 -0.07 -14.36 -1.10
CA THR A 67 -0.33 -14.95 -2.42
C THR A 67 -0.31 -13.90 -3.50
N ASN A 68 -0.72 -12.66 -3.20
CA ASN A 68 -0.55 -11.54 -4.12
C ASN A 68 0.92 -11.09 -4.15
N ILE A 69 1.67 -11.68 -5.08
CA ILE A 69 3.10 -11.42 -5.28
C ILE A 69 3.39 -9.92 -5.51
N CYS A 70 2.43 -9.16 -6.06
CA CYS A 70 2.60 -7.73 -6.30
C CYS A 70 2.61 -6.88 -5.02
N TYR A 71 2.08 -7.37 -3.90
CA TYR A 71 2.15 -6.68 -2.61
C TYR A 71 3.60 -6.51 -2.13
N ARG A 72 4.50 -7.43 -2.51
CA ARG A 72 5.93 -7.35 -2.20
C ARG A 72 6.70 -6.39 -3.11
N MET A 73 6.00 -5.66 -3.98
CA MET A 73 6.57 -4.71 -4.95
C MET A 73 7.78 -5.29 -5.70
N PRO A 74 7.61 -6.39 -6.44
CA PRO A 74 8.73 -7.04 -7.12
C PRO A 74 9.25 -6.18 -8.28
N CYS A 75 8.44 -5.34 -8.93
CA CYS A 75 8.90 -4.46 -10.01
C CYS A 75 9.61 -3.22 -9.45
N VAL A 76 10.82 -2.90 -9.94
CA VAL A 76 11.61 -1.75 -9.45
C VAL A 76 11.02 -0.44 -9.96
N ARG A 77 10.71 -0.38 -11.26
CA ARG A 77 10.20 0.82 -11.95
C ARG A 77 9.17 0.42 -13.00
N GLY A 78 8.03 -0.10 -12.56
CA GLY A 78 6.97 -0.56 -13.45
C GLY A 78 5.73 -1.03 -12.71
N ILE A 79 4.72 -1.44 -13.47
CA ILE A 79 3.46 -1.93 -12.93
C ILE A 79 3.53 -3.44 -12.76
N CYS A 80 3.24 -3.95 -11.56
CA CYS A 80 3.18 -5.38 -11.30
C CYS A 80 1.80 -5.93 -11.68
N ILE A 81 1.80 -7.04 -12.41
CA ILE A 81 0.60 -7.79 -12.80
C ILE A 81 0.78 -9.23 -12.31
N GLN A 82 -0.17 -9.72 -11.51
CA GLN A 82 -0.17 -11.11 -11.05
C GLN A 82 -0.61 -12.04 -12.18
N THR A 83 0.09 -13.15 -12.37
CA THR A 83 -0.19 -14.15 -13.41
C THR A 83 -0.37 -15.53 -12.78
N ALA A 84 -1.19 -16.39 -13.39
CA ALA A 84 -1.37 -17.77 -12.91
C ALA A 84 -0.19 -18.70 -13.26
N GLN A 85 0.67 -18.29 -14.19
CA GLN A 85 1.85 -19.03 -14.63
C GLN A 85 3.09 -18.62 -13.84
N GLU A 86 3.97 -19.58 -13.55
CA GLU A 86 5.26 -19.39 -12.88
C GLU A 86 6.10 -18.35 -13.64
N PRO A 87 6.69 -17.32 -12.99
CA PRO A 87 6.91 -17.14 -11.54
C PRO A 87 5.75 -16.51 -10.75
N GLY A 88 4.55 -16.42 -11.32
CA GLY A 88 3.34 -15.92 -10.66
C GLY A 88 3.12 -14.41 -10.79
N PHE A 89 4.00 -13.71 -11.52
CA PHE A 89 3.85 -12.28 -11.80
C PHE A 89 4.62 -11.86 -13.06
N THR A 90 4.25 -10.72 -13.62
CA THR A 90 4.98 -10.02 -14.69
C THR A 90 5.04 -8.51 -14.43
N CYS A 91 6.10 -7.85 -14.89
CA CYS A 91 6.28 -6.41 -14.76
C CYS A 91 6.10 -5.71 -16.11
N LYS A 92 5.15 -4.77 -16.18
CA LYS A 92 5.02 -3.85 -17.32
C LYS A 92 5.94 -2.65 -17.11
N CYS A 93 6.97 -2.55 -17.94
CA CYS A 93 7.95 -1.46 -17.92
C CYS A 93 7.66 -0.34 -18.94
N GLU A 94 6.59 -0.47 -19.74
CA GLU A 94 6.22 0.51 -20.77
C GLU A 94 6.05 1.92 -20.17
N GLY A 95 6.54 2.94 -20.87
CA GLY A 95 6.48 4.33 -20.41
C GLY A 95 7.51 4.73 -19.34
N THR A 96 8.31 3.79 -18.80
CA THR A 96 9.31 4.11 -17.75
C THR A 96 10.73 4.33 -18.29
N GLY A 97 11.03 3.87 -19.51
CA GLY A 97 12.39 3.88 -20.06
C GLY A 97 13.33 2.81 -19.48
N TYR A 98 12.79 1.89 -18.67
CA TYR A 98 13.49 0.72 -18.13
C TYR A 98 12.97 -0.58 -18.78
N PHE A 99 13.79 -1.62 -18.75
CA PHE A 99 13.50 -2.94 -19.29
C PHE A 99 14.10 -4.05 -18.40
N GLY A 100 13.82 -5.31 -18.72
CA GLY A 100 14.17 -6.46 -17.89
C GLY A 100 12.95 -7.04 -17.15
N GLN A 101 13.13 -8.19 -16.52
CA GLN A 101 12.02 -8.92 -15.86
C GLN A 101 11.39 -8.12 -14.72
N ARG A 102 12.16 -7.24 -14.07
CA ARG A 102 11.73 -6.40 -12.95
C ARG A 102 11.89 -4.90 -13.25
N CYS A 103 12.06 -4.53 -14.51
CA CYS A 103 12.35 -3.15 -14.95
C CYS A 103 13.61 -2.56 -14.29
N GLU A 104 14.62 -3.40 -14.08
CA GLU A 104 15.87 -3.06 -13.39
C GLU A 104 16.92 -2.42 -14.30
N LYS A 105 16.83 -2.65 -15.62
CA LYS A 105 17.82 -2.19 -16.59
C LYS A 105 17.36 -0.87 -17.20
N GLY A 106 18.15 0.19 -17.00
CA GLY A 106 17.91 1.47 -17.66
C GLY A 106 18.37 1.43 -19.11
N ASN A 107 17.69 2.18 -19.98
CA ASN A 107 18.09 2.33 -21.37
C ASN A 107 19.50 2.95 -21.47
N ILE A 108 20.49 2.11 -21.77
CA ILE A 108 21.90 2.46 -21.97
C ILE A 108 22.11 3.42 -23.15
N ILE A 109 21.11 3.62 -24.01
CA ILE A 109 21.22 4.57 -25.12
C ILE A 109 21.37 6.01 -24.60
N ILE A 110 20.76 6.36 -23.46
CA ILE A 110 20.95 7.69 -22.85
C ILE A 110 22.33 7.80 -22.19
N THR A 111 22.81 6.77 -21.47
CA THR A 111 24.14 6.81 -20.86
C THR A 111 25.27 6.74 -21.89
N ARG A 112 25.14 6.01 -22.99
CA ARG A 112 26.15 6.00 -24.08
C ARG A 112 26.19 7.31 -24.86
N LYS A 113 25.06 7.98 -25.11
CA LYS A 113 25.06 9.33 -25.70
C LYS A 113 25.71 10.34 -24.76
N ILE A 114 25.37 10.32 -23.47
CA ILE A 114 25.98 11.20 -22.46
C ILE A 114 27.47 10.89 -22.27
N GLN A 115 27.88 9.61 -22.23
CA GLN A 115 29.30 9.21 -22.19
C GLN A 115 30.05 9.66 -23.45
N ARG A 116 29.47 9.55 -24.65
CA ARG A 116 30.08 10.11 -25.87
C ARG A 116 30.23 11.63 -25.81
N ILE A 117 29.21 12.35 -25.33
CA ILE A 117 29.27 13.81 -25.18
C ILE A 117 30.31 14.23 -24.12
N GLN A 118 30.40 13.50 -23.01
CA GLN A 118 31.42 13.72 -21.98
C GLN A 118 32.83 13.46 -22.52
N LEU A 119 33.05 12.38 -23.28
CA LEU A 119 34.33 12.13 -23.96
C LEU A 119 34.69 13.24 -24.97
N ILE A 120 33.74 13.71 -25.78
CA ILE A 120 33.98 14.81 -26.74
C ILE A 120 34.34 16.11 -25.99
N ARG A 121 33.73 16.39 -24.84
CA ARG A 121 34.08 17.54 -24.00
C ARG A 121 35.50 17.45 -23.44
N VAL A 122 35.97 16.24 -23.11
CA VAL A 122 37.32 16.00 -22.59
C VAL A 122 38.35 16.16 -23.70
N THR A 123 38.13 15.58 -24.89
CA THR A 123 39.06 15.71 -26.02
C THR A 123 39.11 17.13 -26.59
N TYR A 124 37.99 17.84 -26.68
CA TYR A 124 37.98 19.24 -27.10
C TYR A 124 38.78 20.09 -26.11
N ARG A 125 38.58 19.92 -24.79
CA ARG A 125 39.34 20.68 -23.78
C ARG A 125 40.86 20.40 -23.83
N GLN A 126 41.29 19.18 -24.15
CA GLN A 126 42.72 18.87 -24.32
C GLN A 126 43.32 19.52 -25.58
N HIS A 127 42.62 19.49 -26.72
CA HIS A 127 43.10 20.10 -27.96
C HIS A 127 43.32 21.62 -27.90
N TYR A 128 42.57 22.37 -27.07
CA TYR A 128 42.79 23.82 -26.88
C TYR A 128 43.73 24.16 -25.71
N ALA A 129 44.15 23.19 -24.90
CA ALA A 129 45.10 23.42 -23.81
C ALA A 129 46.57 23.25 -24.24
N GLU A 130 46.82 22.56 -25.36
CA GLU A 130 48.18 22.25 -25.87
C GLU A 130 48.55 23.04 -27.13
N SER A 131 47.80 24.09 -27.50
CA SER A 131 48.21 25.00 -28.59
C SER A 131 49.26 25.99 -28.06
N PRO A 132 50.56 25.83 -28.38
CA PRO A 132 51.58 26.80 -28.02
C PRO A 132 51.47 27.98 -28.99
N MET A 133 51.49 29.20 -28.45
CA MET A 133 51.75 30.41 -29.24
C MET A 133 53.18 30.41 -29.75
#